data_AF-A0A958I801-F1
#
_entry.id   AF-A0A958I801-F1
#
_cell.length_a   1.000
_cell.length_b   1.000
_cell.length_c   1.000
_cell.angle_alpha   90.00
_cell.angle_beta   90.00
_cell.angle_gamma   90.00
#
_symmetry.space_group_name_H-M   'P 1'
#
loop_
_entity.id
_entity.type
_entity.pdbx_description
1 polymer ?
#
loop_
_entity_poly.entity_id
_entity_poly.type
_entity_poly.pdbx_seq_one_letter_code
_entity_poly.pdbx_strand_id
1 'polypeptide(L)'
;MLGVLLIGSLLTGCASKSEGGKTQTEAEKLWGSERVCLPCHLFQQPIARRHHYRCDTCHRGNPWADNKDEAHYGLVRAPQDPENIGLTCDRCHRRVLGRDVPYNAEFIKDVIVSHKRKEGESLEWQE
;
A
#
# COMPACT_ATOMS: atom_id res chain seq x y z
N MET A 1 31.40 -44.89 50.45
CA MET A 1 30.05 -44.85 49.86
C MET A 1 30.18 -44.31 48.46
N LEU A 2 29.79 -45.12 47.47
CA LEU A 2 29.68 -44.73 46.07
C LEU A 2 28.64 -43.62 45.91
N GLY A 3 28.91 -42.71 44.98
CA GLY A 3 27.86 -41.92 44.34
C GLY A 3 28.19 -40.45 44.26
N VAL A 4 28.57 -39.98 43.06
CA VAL A 4 27.73 -39.06 42.26
C VAL A 4 28.19 -39.21 40.81
N LEU A 5 27.45 -40.03 40.05
CA LEU A 5 27.31 -39.93 38.61
C LEU A 5 25.96 -39.28 38.39
N LEU A 6 25.89 -38.18 37.64
CA LEU A 6 24.87 -37.90 36.62
C LEU A 6 25.11 -36.50 36.05
N ILE A 7 25.71 -36.49 34.86
CA ILE A 7 25.86 -35.35 33.97
C ILE A 7 24.49 -35.13 33.34
N GLY A 8 23.73 -34.16 33.85
CA GLY A 8 22.45 -33.74 33.29
C GLY A 8 22.65 -32.65 32.25
N SER A 9 22.91 -33.04 30.99
CA SER A 9 22.92 -32.13 29.84
C SER A 9 21.49 -31.64 29.54
N LEU A 10 21.12 -30.51 30.15
CA LEU A 10 19.94 -29.75 29.75
C LEU A 10 20.26 -28.96 28.47
N LEU A 11 20.14 -29.65 27.32
CA LEU A 11 19.98 -29.00 26.03
C LEU A 11 18.60 -28.32 26.05
N THR A 12 18.55 -27.08 26.54
CA THR A 12 17.40 -26.20 26.33
C THR A 12 17.38 -25.86 24.85
N GLY A 13 16.64 -26.67 24.08
CA GLY A 13 16.36 -26.40 22.68
C GLY A 13 15.72 -25.02 22.56
N CYS A 14 16.41 -24.10 21.89
CA CYS A 14 15.80 -22.89 21.39
C CYS A 14 14.75 -23.29 20.34
N ALA A 15 13.51 -23.49 20.79
CA ALA A 15 12.35 -23.57 19.93
C ALA A 15 12.20 -22.20 19.24
N SER A 16 12.84 -22.04 18.09
CA SER A 16 12.59 -20.93 17.19
C SER A 16 11.16 -21.11 16.68
N LYS A 17 10.23 -20.46 17.38
CA LYS A 17 8.84 -20.32 16.97
C LYS A 17 8.89 -19.57 15.64
N SER A 18 8.77 -20.28 14.53
CA SER A 18 8.65 -19.64 13.22
C SER A 18 7.31 -18.91 13.22
N GLU A 19 7.40 -17.60 13.43
CA GLU A 19 6.25 -16.73 13.26
C GLU A 19 5.80 -16.84 11.81
N GLY A 20 4.53 -17.19 11.61
CA GLY A 20 3.90 -17.29 10.31
C GLY A 20 3.96 -15.94 9.60
N GLY A 21 5.03 -15.72 8.84
CA GLY A 21 5.16 -14.58 7.95
C GLY A 21 4.12 -14.70 6.86
N LYS A 22 3.11 -13.81 6.89
CA LYS A 22 2.21 -13.60 5.75
C LYS A 22 3.10 -13.38 4.52
N THR A 23 2.98 -14.28 3.54
CA THR A 23 3.73 -14.18 2.28
C THR A 23 3.33 -12.86 1.62
N GLN A 24 4.17 -11.83 1.73
CA GLN A 24 3.95 -10.57 1.04
C GLN A 24 3.85 -10.85 -0.45
N THR A 25 2.88 -10.23 -1.12
CA THR A 25 2.76 -10.33 -2.57
C THR A 25 4.02 -9.75 -3.22
N GLU A 26 4.43 -10.29 -4.37
CA GLU A 26 5.63 -9.77 -5.08
C GLU A 26 5.54 -8.26 -5.33
N ALA A 27 4.34 -7.74 -5.50
CA ALA A 27 4.10 -6.33 -5.72
C ALA A 27 4.27 -5.49 -4.43
N GLU A 28 3.91 -6.00 -3.25
CA GLU A 28 4.22 -5.34 -1.98
C GLU A 28 5.73 -5.31 -1.72
N LYS A 29 6.46 -6.36 -2.14
CA LYS A 29 7.93 -6.39 -2.05
C LYS A 29 8.57 -5.31 -2.93
N LEU A 30 8.01 -5.05 -4.11
CA LEU A 30 8.55 -4.07 -5.06
C LEU A 30 8.18 -2.63 -4.73
N TRP A 31 6.95 -2.38 -4.26
CA TRP A 31 6.40 -1.03 -4.10
C TRP A 31 6.15 -0.61 -2.64
N GLY A 32 6.44 -1.50 -1.69
CA GLY A 32 6.13 -1.33 -0.27
C GLY A 32 4.63 -1.33 0.01
N SER A 33 4.23 -1.47 1.27
CA SER A 33 2.82 -1.46 1.69
C SER A 33 2.51 -0.48 2.83
N GLU A 34 3.51 0.27 3.29
CA GLU A 34 3.37 1.23 4.39
C GLU A 34 2.38 2.34 4.04
N ARG A 35 1.53 2.70 5.00
CA ARG A 35 0.40 3.62 4.81
C ARG A 35 0.51 4.87 5.68
N VAL A 36 1.67 5.52 5.68
CA VAL A 36 1.94 6.71 6.50
C VAL A 36 1.05 7.93 6.19
N CYS A 37 0.39 7.96 5.04
CA CYS A 37 -0.57 9.02 4.69
C CYS A 37 -1.97 8.79 5.30
N LEU A 38 -2.29 7.56 5.72
CA LEU A 38 -3.62 7.24 6.25
C LEU A 38 -3.98 7.91 7.58
N PRO A 39 -3.07 8.20 8.53
CA PRO A 39 -3.43 8.92 9.75
C PRO A 39 -4.22 10.22 9.49
N CYS A 40 -3.86 10.97 8.43
CA CYS A 40 -4.59 12.17 8.03
C CYS A 40 -5.75 11.85 7.07
N HIS A 41 -5.60 10.90 6.14
CA HIS A 41 -6.59 10.62 5.09
C HIS A 41 -7.59 9.50 5.41
N LEU A 42 -7.57 8.96 6.62
CA LEU A 42 -8.45 7.88 7.02
C LEU A 42 -9.91 8.28 6.76
N PHE A 43 -10.62 7.47 5.98
CA PHE A 43 -12.02 7.69 5.58
C PHE A 43 -12.31 8.93 4.73
N GLN A 44 -11.32 9.75 4.42
CA GLN A 44 -11.51 10.96 3.59
C GLN A 44 -11.42 10.64 2.11
N GLN A 45 -10.56 9.69 1.75
CA GLN A 45 -10.23 9.39 0.36
C GLN A 45 -10.60 7.96 0.01
N PRO A 46 -11.09 7.74 -1.22
CA PRO A 46 -11.25 6.40 -1.74
C PRO A 46 -9.90 5.66 -1.83
N ILE A 47 -9.86 4.38 -1.44
CA ILE A 47 -8.64 3.56 -1.50
C ILE A 47 -8.82 2.47 -2.54
N ALA A 48 -7.81 2.30 -3.40
CA ALA A 48 -7.87 1.31 -4.44
C ALA A 48 -7.81 -0.13 -3.89
N ARG A 49 -8.79 -0.99 -4.22
CA ARG A 49 -8.91 -2.34 -3.65
C ARG A 49 -7.76 -3.26 -3.98
N ARG A 50 -7.20 -3.13 -5.18
CA ARG A 50 -6.18 -4.04 -5.72
C ARG A 50 -4.76 -3.48 -5.63
N HIS A 51 -4.62 -2.25 -5.15
CA HIS A 51 -3.34 -1.57 -5.04
C HIS A 51 -2.96 -1.44 -3.57
N HIS A 52 -2.48 -2.54 -3.00
CA HIS A 52 -2.00 -2.61 -1.62
C HIS A 52 -0.60 -1.99 -1.42
N TYR A 53 -0.20 -1.07 -2.31
CA TYR A 53 1.12 -0.42 -2.28
C TYR A 53 1.11 0.87 -1.48
N ARG A 54 2.29 1.44 -1.21
CA ARG A 54 2.38 2.77 -0.59
C ARG A 54 1.64 3.83 -1.41
N CYS A 55 1.04 4.82 -0.74
CA CYS A 55 0.21 5.83 -1.39
C CYS A 55 1.01 6.71 -2.37
N ASP A 56 2.25 7.04 -2.02
CA ASP A 56 3.19 7.81 -2.84
C ASP A 56 3.61 7.08 -4.12
N THR A 57 3.38 5.75 -4.21
CA THR A 57 3.56 5.00 -5.45
C THR A 57 2.79 5.70 -6.56
N CYS A 58 1.49 5.95 -6.40
CA CYS A 58 0.66 6.58 -7.42
C CYS A 58 0.53 8.09 -7.22
N HIS A 59 0.43 8.56 -5.98
CA HIS A 59 0.17 9.96 -5.66
C HIS A 59 1.43 10.82 -5.60
N ARG A 60 2.64 10.25 -5.59
CA ARG A 60 3.93 10.97 -5.68
C ARG A 60 4.23 12.05 -4.63
N GLY A 61 3.41 12.20 -3.58
CA GLY A 61 3.72 13.07 -2.45
C GLY A 61 4.95 12.61 -1.67
N ASN A 62 5.37 13.39 -0.68
CA ASN A 62 6.47 13.06 0.22
C ASN A 62 5.94 12.43 1.52
N PRO A 63 5.99 11.09 1.69
CA PRO A 63 5.43 10.42 2.86
C PRO A 63 6.18 10.68 4.17
N TRP A 64 7.37 11.29 4.11
CA TRP A 64 8.23 11.53 5.28
C TRP A 64 8.39 13.00 5.62
N ALA A 65 7.57 13.87 5.02
CA ALA A 65 7.54 15.27 5.38
C ALA A 65 6.86 15.47 6.73
N ASP A 66 7.36 16.44 7.50
CA ASP A 66 6.82 16.80 8.81
C ASP A 66 5.68 17.83 8.73
N ASN A 67 5.39 18.33 7.53
CA ASN A 67 4.30 19.28 7.30
C ASN A 67 3.52 18.96 6.02
N LYS A 68 2.30 19.48 5.96
CA LYS A 68 1.34 19.23 4.88
C LYS A 68 1.85 19.71 3.53
N ASP A 69 2.43 20.90 3.46
CA ASP A 69 2.84 21.53 2.20
C ASP A 69 3.95 20.71 1.53
N GLU A 70 4.93 20.26 2.31
CA GLU A 70 5.99 19.36 1.84
C GLU A 70 5.46 17.96 1.52
N ALA A 71 4.55 17.42 2.34
CA ALA A 71 3.95 16.11 2.09
C ALA A 71 3.19 16.08 0.75
N HIS A 72 2.59 17.22 0.39
CA HIS A 72 1.78 17.40 -0.81
C HIS A 72 2.54 18.01 -1.99
N TYR A 73 3.81 18.40 -1.81
CA TYR A 73 4.58 19.00 -2.88
C TYR A 73 4.74 18.03 -4.07
N GLY A 74 4.26 18.44 -5.26
CA GLY A 74 4.33 17.64 -6.48
C GLY A 74 3.38 16.42 -6.51
N LEU A 75 2.39 16.36 -5.61
CA LEU A 75 1.45 15.25 -5.55
C LEU A 75 0.56 15.17 -6.82
N VAL A 76 0.22 13.95 -7.21
CA VAL A 76 -0.78 13.63 -8.22
C VAL A 76 -2.10 13.33 -7.51
N ARG A 77 -3.02 14.29 -7.52
CA ARG A 77 -4.31 14.18 -6.81
C ARG A 77 -5.16 13.02 -7.32
N ALA A 78 -5.23 12.88 -8.63
CA ALA A 78 -6.06 11.89 -9.32
C ALA A 78 -5.20 11.06 -10.28
N PRO A 79 -4.53 9.99 -9.78
CA PRO A 79 -3.67 9.14 -10.59
C PRO A 79 -4.36 8.50 -11.79
N GLN A 80 -5.68 8.32 -11.71
CA GLN A 80 -6.52 7.71 -12.74
C GLN A 80 -6.90 8.65 -13.88
N ASP A 81 -6.66 9.96 -13.74
CA ASP A 81 -7.05 10.92 -14.77
C ASP A 81 -6.24 10.69 -16.05
N PRO A 82 -6.83 10.86 -17.25
CA PRO A 82 -6.17 10.56 -18.52
C PRO A 82 -4.78 11.18 -18.67
N GLU A 83 -4.60 12.41 -18.19
CA GLU A 83 -3.31 13.11 -18.20
C GLU A 83 -2.24 12.48 -17.29
N ASN A 84 -2.64 11.70 -16.27
CA ASN A 84 -1.75 11.15 -15.26
C ASN A 84 -1.44 9.66 -15.47
N ILE A 85 -2.24 8.93 -16.26
CA ILE A 85 -2.09 7.47 -16.49
C ILE A 85 -0.66 7.08 -16.88
N GLY A 86 -0.06 7.83 -17.81
CA GLY A 86 1.31 7.56 -18.29
C GLY A 86 2.36 7.69 -17.20
N LEU A 87 2.12 8.57 -16.23
CA LEU A 87 3.02 8.81 -15.10
C LEU A 87 2.80 7.81 -13.96
N THR A 88 1.56 7.39 -13.74
CA THR A 88 1.15 6.63 -12.56
C THR A 88 1.02 5.14 -12.86
N CYS A 89 0.04 4.78 -13.69
CA CYS A 89 -0.40 3.42 -13.96
C CYS A 89 0.53 2.69 -14.93
N ASP A 90 1.01 3.37 -15.97
CA ASP A 90 1.86 2.79 -17.03
C ASP A 90 3.23 2.31 -16.53
N ARG A 91 3.64 2.65 -15.30
CA ARG A 91 4.84 2.05 -14.70
C ARG A 91 4.66 0.55 -14.46
N CYS A 92 3.44 0.12 -14.15
CA CYS A 92 3.09 -1.28 -13.92
C CYS A 92 2.28 -1.87 -15.09
N HIS A 93 1.37 -1.10 -15.66
CA HIS A 93 0.39 -1.57 -16.64
C HIS A 93 0.79 -1.29 -18.09
N ARG A 94 1.99 -1.74 -18.47
CA ARG A 94 2.47 -1.57 -19.83
C ARG A 94 1.85 -2.58 -20.77
N ARG A 95 1.20 -2.10 -21.82
CA ARG A 95 0.71 -2.94 -22.93
C ARG A 95 1.81 -3.82 -23.53
N VAL A 96 3.02 -3.28 -23.71
CA VAL A 96 4.17 -4.03 -24.24
C VAL A 96 4.64 -5.18 -23.34
N LEU A 97 4.22 -5.18 -22.07
CA LEU A 97 4.48 -6.26 -21.11
C LEU A 97 3.26 -7.19 -20.94
N GLY A 98 2.21 -7.02 -21.75
CA GLY A 98 0.96 -7.79 -21.63
C GLY A 98 0.13 -7.44 -20.39
N ARG A 99 0.38 -6.29 -19.76
CA ARG A 99 -0.30 -5.83 -18.53
C ARG A 99 -1.24 -4.66 -18.79
N ASP A 100 -1.82 -4.61 -20.00
CA ASP A 100 -2.77 -3.57 -20.37
C ASP A 100 -4.00 -3.64 -19.48
N VAL A 101 -4.50 -2.48 -19.05
CA VAL A 101 -5.78 -2.37 -18.35
C VAL A 101 -6.68 -1.41 -19.12
N PRO A 102 -7.97 -1.71 -19.25
CA PRO A 102 -8.87 -0.81 -19.94
C PRO A 102 -9.13 0.42 -19.07
N TYR A 103 -8.47 1.54 -19.35
CA TYR A 103 -8.66 2.82 -18.63
C TYR A 103 -9.98 3.52 -19.03
N ASN A 104 -11.11 2.84 -18.83
CA ASN A 104 -12.43 3.42 -19.02
C ASN A 104 -13.09 3.77 -17.67
N ALA A 105 -14.15 4.59 -17.72
CA ALA A 105 -14.83 5.08 -16.53
C ALA A 105 -15.37 3.94 -15.63
N GLU A 106 -15.74 2.80 -16.21
CA GLU A 106 -16.27 1.66 -15.46
C GLU A 106 -15.16 0.90 -14.71
N PHE A 107 -14.02 0.69 -15.37
CA PHE A 107 -12.85 0.09 -14.77
C PHE A 107 -12.29 0.94 -13.61
N ILE A 108 -12.30 2.27 -13.75
CA ILE A 108 -11.85 3.18 -12.69
C ILE A 108 -12.75 3.08 -11.45
N LYS A 109 -14.07 2.94 -11.62
CA LYS A 109 -15.02 2.73 -10.49
C LYS A 109 -14.74 1.42 -9.75
N ASP A 110 -14.41 0.36 -10.46
CA ASP A 110 -14.12 -0.96 -9.86
C ASP A 110 -12.80 -0.99 -9.08
N VAL A 111 -11.85 -0.14 -9.47
CA VAL A 111 -10.54 -0.06 -8.80
C VAL A 111 -10.66 0.69 -7.47
N ILE A 112 -11.59 1.64 -7.34
CA ILE A 112 -11.65 2.62 -6.25
C ILE A 112 -12.78 2.26 -5.26
N VAL A 113 -12.46 1.95 -4.00
CA VAL A 113 -13.47 1.95 -2.92
C VAL A 113 -13.59 3.33 -2.37
N SER A 114 -14.68 4.03 -2.70
CA SER A 114 -15.12 5.14 -1.86
C SER A 114 -15.64 4.54 -0.55
N HIS A 115 -15.16 5.05 0.58
CA HIS A 115 -15.90 4.89 1.82
C HIS A 115 -17.23 5.65 1.63
N LYS A 116 -18.30 4.86 1.43
CA LYS A 116 -19.72 5.22 1.33
C LYS A 116 -20.02 6.73 1.54
N ARG A 117 -20.06 7.51 0.46
CA ARG A 117 -20.62 8.88 0.51
C ARG A 117 -22.14 8.81 0.35
N LYS A 118 -22.85 9.79 0.92
CA LYS A 118 -24.31 9.95 0.67
C LYS A 118 -24.51 10.45 -0.76
N GLU A 119 -25.57 10.00 -1.42
CA GLU A 119 -25.99 10.55 -2.71
C GLU A 119 -26.17 12.08 -2.61
N GLY A 120 -25.53 12.83 -3.51
CA GLY A 120 -25.68 14.29 -3.62
C GLY A 120 -24.51 15.16 -3.15
N GLU A 121 -23.42 14.58 -2.65
CA GLU A 121 -22.21 15.38 -2.34
C GLU A 121 -21.37 15.68 -3.58
N SER A 122 -21.11 16.97 -3.85
CA SER A 122 -20.23 17.39 -4.93
C SER A 122 -18.76 17.06 -4.64
N LEU A 123 -17.97 16.87 -5.71
CA LEU A 123 -16.51 16.69 -5.66
C LEU A 123 -15.80 18.01 -5.33
N GLU A 124 -16.12 18.63 -4.20
CA GLU A 124 -15.26 19.65 -3.62
C GLU A 124 -14.16 18.94 -2.84
N TRP A 125 -13.00 18.82 -3.47
CA TRP A 125 -11.81 18.26 -2.84
C TRP A 125 -11.29 19.25 -1.79
N GLN A 126 -11.67 19.05 -0.53
CA GLN A 126 -11.09 19.82 0.56
C GLN A 126 -9.65 19.35 0.79
N GLU A 127 -8.71 20.25 0.55
CA GLU A 127 -7.27 20.06 0.67
C GLU A 127 -6.80 20.05 2.11
#